data_AF-A0AAI9W3Z4-F1
#
_entry.id   AF-A0AAI9W3Z4-F1
#
_cell.length_a   1.000
_cell.length_b   1.000
_cell.length_c   1.000
_cell.angle_alpha   90.00
_cell.angle_beta   90.00
_cell.angle_gamma   90.00
#
_symmetry.space_group_name_H-M   'P 1'
#
loop_
_entity.id
_entity.type
_entity.pdbx_description
1 polymer ?
#
loop_
_entity_poly.entity_id
_entity_poly.type
_entity_poly.pdbx_seq_one_letter_code
_entity_poly.pdbx_strand_id
1 'polypeptide(L)'
;MKFRGVVLAVLLVVLFPPLSVQAAATVPSAPAEDGVWVIDAANVLSPSEFDWLNMVCNDLYLETGRPIVVLTIESFGGQGAYGWGEEEYANFAFDEYGIMDDAGQDKAILVFMSEGDRRFWTELGGGYAGENRDAYVQSVFDNDVKPLLGDDLWYEGLLAAVNGMEPVLKGEGFNWISWMWMGALPILLVLVLGVFTFRAKRAHTPNLKAWE
;
A
#
# COMPACT_ATOMS: atom_id res chain seq x y z
N MET A 1 32.91 32.36 48.36
CA MET A 1 32.93 30.98 47.82
C MET A 1 31.57 30.44 47.35
N LYS A 2 30.44 31.15 47.49
CA LYS A 2 29.10 30.66 47.10
C LYS A 2 28.75 30.76 45.60
N PHE A 3 29.36 31.71 44.86
CA PHE A 3 29.07 31.91 43.43
C PHE A 3 29.67 30.85 42.50
N ARG A 4 30.80 30.22 42.87
CA ARG A 4 31.48 29.22 42.02
C ARG A 4 30.68 27.92 41.88
N GLY A 5 29.92 27.54 42.91
CA GLY A 5 29.07 26.35 42.90
C GLY A 5 27.80 26.52 42.05
N VAL A 6 27.21 27.73 42.04
CA VAL A 6 26.04 28.04 41.22
C VAL A 6 26.41 28.08 39.74
N VAL A 7 27.56 28.67 39.40
CA VAL A 7 28.05 28.69 38.02
C VAL A 7 28.36 27.27 37.52
N LEU A 8 28.95 26.40 38.36
CA LEU A 8 29.20 25.00 37.98
C LEU A 8 27.89 24.22 37.77
N ALA A 9 26.89 24.42 38.62
CA ALA A 9 25.59 23.75 38.50
C ALA A 9 24.79 24.18 37.26
N VAL A 10 24.83 25.48 36.90
CA VAL A 10 24.21 25.98 35.67
C VAL A 10 24.94 25.46 34.42
N LEU A 11 26.27 25.37 34.46
CA LEU A 11 27.06 24.78 33.36
C LEU A 11 26.76 23.29 33.16
N LEU A 12 26.50 22.54 34.23
CA LEU A 12 26.19 21.11 34.18
C LEU A 12 24.80 20.83 33.57
N VAL A 13 23.82 21.73 33.80
CA VAL A 13 22.48 21.65 33.19
C VAL A 13 22.49 22.00 31.70
N VAL A 14 23.40 22.88 31.26
CA VAL A 14 23.55 23.23 29.83
C VAL A 14 24.35 22.18 29.06
N LEU A 15 25.24 21.44 29.72
CA LEU A 15 26.09 20.40 29.10
C LEU A 15 25.41 19.03 28.98
N PHE A 16 24.29 18.79 29.68
CA PHE A 16 23.48 17.60 29.53
C PHE A 16 22.11 17.99 28.99
N PRO A 17 21.94 18.15 27.65
CA PRO A 17 20.61 18.24 27.08
C PRO A 17 19.81 17.00 27.54
N PRO A 18 18.51 17.14 27.86
CA PRO A 18 17.69 15.98 28.18
C PRO A 18 17.81 14.99 27.02
N LEU A 19 18.23 13.76 27.33
CA LEU A 19 18.17 12.67 26.38
C LEU A 19 16.70 12.54 25.98
N SER A 20 16.37 12.95 24.75
CA SER A 20 15.07 12.69 24.18
C SER A 20 14.92 11.18 24.11
N VAL A 21 14.13 10.61 25.01
CA VAL A 21 13.74 9.19 24.94
C VAL A 21 12.84 9.08 23.72
N GLN A 22 13.41 8.70 22.59
CA GLN A 22 12.64 8.28 21.42
C GLN A 22 11.96 6.97 21.79
N ALA A 23 10.62 6.96 21.72
CA ALA A 23 9.87 5.72 21.85
C ALA A 23 10.37 4.74 20.78
N ALA A 24 10.57 3.48 21.16
CA ALA A 24 10.88 2.44 20.19
C ALA A 24 9.67 2.27 19.25
N ALA A 25 9.93 2.05 17.96
CA ALA A 25 8.89 1.70 17.01
C ALA A 25 8.22 0.39 17.44
N THR A 26 6.91 0.29 17.26
CA THR A 26 6.11 -0.89 17.59
C THR A 26 5.20 -1.25 16.43
N VAL A 27 4.72 -2.49 16.44
CA VAL A 27 3.66 -2.94 15.53
C VAL A 27 2.41 -3.30 16.34
N PRO A 28 1.20 -3.11 15.78
CA PRO A 28 -0.02 -3.67 16.37
C PRO A 28 0.14 -5.18 16.61
N SER A 29 -0.52 -5.70 17.63
CA SER A 29 -0.45 -7.14 17.91
C SER A 29 -1.11 -7.94 16.79
N ALA A 30 -0.45 -9.00 16.33
CA ALA A 30 -1.07 -9.96 15.43
C ALA A 30 -2.28 -10.63 16.09
N PRO A 31 -3.28 -11.07 15.31
CA PRO A 31 -4.42 -11.81 15.84
C PRO A 31 -3.94 -13.12 16.48
N ALA A 32 -4.56 -13.49 17.61
CA ALA A 32 -4.25 -14.74 18.30
C ALA A 32 -4.96 -15.95 17.69
N GLU A 33 -5.93 -15.72 16.81
CA GLU A 33 -6.78 -16.73 16.19
C GLU A 33 -6.24 -17.07 14.79
N ASP A 34 -6.12 -18.37 14.51
CA ASP A 34 -5.76 -18.86 13.18
C ASP A 34 -6.81 -18.43 12.15
N GLY A 35 -6.36 -18.12 10.93
CA GLY A 35 -7.24 -17.70 9.83
C GLY A 35 -7.69 -16.24 9.90
N VAL A 36 -7.14 -15.45 10.82
CA VAL A 36 -7.29 -13.99 10.83
C VAL A 36 -6.03 -13.33 10.27
N TRP A 37 -6.20 -12.67 9.14
CA TRP A 37 -5.13 -12.06 8.33
C TRP A 37 -5.24 -10.54 8.24
N VAL A 38 -6.31 -9.95 8.79
CA VAL A 38 -6.54 -8.50 8.80
C VAL A 38 -6.28 -7.93 10.19
N ILE A 39 -5.43 -6.91 10.26
CA ILE A 39 -5.08 -6.15 11.45
C ILE A 39 -5.51 -4.70 11.22
N ASP A 40 -6.76 -4.38 11.57
CA ASP A 40 -7.33 -3.04 11.37
C ASP A 40 -7.07 -2.11 12.57
N ALA A 41 -5.81 -1.74 12.81
CA ALA A 41 -5.48 -0.88 13.95
C ALA A 41 -5.82 0.60 13.73
N ALA A 42 -6.13 1.00 12.49
CA ALA A 42 -6.68 2.33 12.17
C ALA A 42 -8.21 2.41 12.39
N ASN A 43 -8.88 1.27 12.58
CA ASN A 43 -10.34 1.19 12.72
C ASN A 43 -11.07 1.86 11.53
N VAL A 44 -10.59 1.57 10.31
CA VAL A 44 -11.13 2.11 9.05
C VAL A 44 -12.15 1.19 8.40
N LEU A 45 -12.26 -0.06 8.86
CA LEU A 45 -13.20 -1.05 8.34
C LEU A 45 -14.43 -1.15 9.25
N SER A 46 -15.61 -1.21 8.64
CA SER A 46 -16.79 -1.71 9.35
C SER A 46 -16.64 -3.21 9.64
N PRO A 47 -17.40 -3.77 10.60
CA PRO A 47 -17.34 -5.20 10.89
C PRO A 47 -17.58 -6.09 9.66
N SER A 48 -18.51 -5.74 8.78
CA SER A 48 -18.78 -6.50 7.56
C SER A 48 -17.65 -6.42 6.53
N GLU A 49 -16.97 -5.29 6.44
CA GLU A 49 -15.84 -5.09 5.54
C GLU A 49 -14.61 -5.86 6.05
N PHE A 50 -14.36 -5.81 7.35
CA PHE A 50 -13.35 -6.63 8.02
C PHE A 50 -13.60 -8.13 7.75
N ASP A 51 -14.80 -8.62 8.03
CA ASP A 51 -15.15 -10.03 7.87
C ASP A 51 -14.96 -10.49 6.41
N TRP A 52 -15.38 -9.66 5.45
CA TRP A 52 -15.23 -9.98 4.04
C TRP A 52 -13.77 -9.95 3.58
N LEU A 53 -13.03 -8.91 3.94
CA LEU A 53 -11.61 -8.81 3.58
C LEU A 53 -10.81 -9.97 4.19
N ASN A 54 -11.10 -10.33 5.44
CA ASN A 54 -10.47 -11.45 6.10
C ASN A 54 -10.80 -12.78 5.43
N MET A 55 -12.06 -12.98 5.02
CA MET A 55 -12.47 -14.15 4.25
C MET A 55 -11.66 -14.28 2.95
N VAL A 56 -11.52 -13.20 2.19
CA VAL A 56 -10.73 -13.20 0.93
C VAL A 56 -9.26 -13.55 1.20
N CYS A 57 -8.64 -12.93 2.21
CA CYS A 57 -7.25 -13.25 2.57
C CYS A 57 -7.09 -14.72 3.00
N ASN A 58 -8.04 -15.23 3.79
CA ASN A 58 -8.02 -16.61 4.26
C ASN A 58 -8.24 -17.61 3.13
N ASP A 59 -9.14 -17.33 2.19
CA ASP A 59 -9.37 -18.19 1.02
C ASP A 59 -8.12 -18.27 0.13
N LEU A 60 -7.42 -17.14 -0.08
CA LEU A 60 -6.13 -17.12 -0.78
C LEU A 60 -5.07 -17.94 -0.06
N TYR A 61 -4.99 -17.84 1.27
CA TYR A 61 -4.09 -18.66 2.07
C TYR A 61 -4.43 -20.15 1.92
N LEU A 62 -5.69 -20.55 2.08
CA LEU A 62 -6.13 -21.94 1.96
C LEU A 62 -5.90 -22.51 0.55
N GLU A 63 -5.99 -21.68 -0.49
CA GLU A 63 -5.75 -22.10 -1.87
C GLU A 63 -4.25 -22.27 -2.18
N THR A 64 -3.41 -21.37 -1.67
CA THR A 64 -2.01 -21.24 -2.12
C THR A 64 -0.97 -21.71 -1.11
N GLY A 65 -1.35 -21.86 0.17
CA GLY A 65 -0.45 -22.05 1.30
C GLY A 65 0.43 -20.83 1.59
N ARG A 66 0.16 -19.67 0.97
CA ARG A 66 0.93 -18.44 1.06
C ARG A 66 0.06 -17.34 1.67
N PRO A 67 0.43 -16.81 2.84
CA PRO A 67 -0.41 -15.83 3.51
C PRO A 67 -0.28 -14.43 2.86
N ILE A 68 -1.40 -13.71 2.87
CA ILE A 68 -1.47 -12.27 2.62
C ILE A 68 -2.07 -11.59 3.83
N VAL A 69 -1.31 -10.70 4.46
CA VAL A 69 -1.71 -9.98 5.67
C VAL A 69 -2.08 -8.54 5.30
N VAL A 70 -3.17 -8.03 5.84
CA VAL A 70 -3.54 -6.62 5.74
C VAL A 70 -3.27 -5.94 7.07
N LEU A 71 -2.51 -4.85 7.06
CA LEU A 71 -2.24 -4.01 8.22
C LEU A 71 -2.66 -2.57 7.94
N THR A 72 -3.55 -2.04 8.79
CA THR A 72 -3.84 -0.60 8.85
C THR A 72 -3.33 -0.02 10.16
N ILE A 73 -2.76 1.19 10.12
CA ILE A 73 -2.43 1.98 11.31
C ILE A 73 -2.92 3.43 11.14
N GLU A 74 -3.19 4.12 12.25
CA GLU A 74 -3.53 5.55 12.20
C GLU A 74 -2.35 6.39 11.67
N SER A 75 -1.15 6.21 12.22
CA SER A 75 0.07 6.92 11.79
C SER A 75 1.35 6.24 12.24
N PHE A 76 2.46 6.47 11.55
CA PHE A 76 3.80 6.04 11.97
C PHE A 76 4.17 6.63 13.35
N GLY A 77 3.81 7.90 13.57
CA GLY A 77 4.05 8.58 14.85
C GLY A 77 3.28 7.95 16.01
N GLY A 78 2.06 7.46 15.76
CA GLY A 78 1.29 6.69 16.74
C GLY A 78 1.95 5.37 17.14
N GLN A 79 2.80 4.84 16.27
CA GLN A 79 3.58 3.60 16.47
C GLN A 79 5.02 3.87 16.94
N GLY A 80 5.37 5.11 17.30
CA GLY A 80 6.74 5.48 17.69
C GLY A 80 7.75 5.55 16.54
N ALA A 81 7.32 5.28 15.30
CA ALA A 81 8.14 5.27 14.09
C ALA A 81 8.28 6.67 13.47
N TYR A 82 8.73 7.65 14.26
CA TYR A 82 8.81 9.04 13.82
C TYR A 82 9.84 9.24 12.69
N GLY A 83 9.38 9.80 11.58
CA GLY A 83 10.22 10.12 10.41
C GLY A 83 10.45 8.94 9.46
N TRP A 84 9.79 7.82 9.70
CA TRP A 84 9.88 6.63 8.85
C TRP A 84 9.04 6.79 7.58
N GLY A 85 9.42 6.03 6.55
CA GLY A 85 8.64 5.87 5.33
C GLY A 85 7.75 4.62 5.35
N GLU A 86 6.88 4.52 4.36
CA GLU A 86 5.96 3.40 4.17
C GLU A 86 6.65 2.05 3.97
N GLU A 87 7.70 2.02 3.16
CA GLU A 87 8.53 0.84 2.91
C GLU A 87 9.26 0.42 4.18
N GLU A 88 9.88 1.36 4.89
CA GLU A 88 10.62 1.10 6.12
C GLU A 88 9.73 0.51 7.21
N TYR A 89 8.53 1.06 7.42
CA TYR A 89 7.60 0.54 8.40
C TYR A 89 6.99 -0.80 7.98
N ALA A 90 6.64 -0.98 6.70
CA ALA A 90 6.09 -2.24 6.22
C ALA A 90 7.10 -3.38 6.32
N ASN A 91 8.36 -3.14 5.96
CA ASN A 91 9.44 -4.12 6.10
C ASN A 91 9.68 -4.48 7.58
N PHE A 92 9.74 -3.47 8.47
CA PHE A 92 9.81 -3.71 9.92
C PHE A 92 8.63 -4.52 10.44
N ALA A 93 7.41 -4.22 10.00
CA ALA A 93 6.23 -4.95 10.42
C ALA A 93 6.20 -6.39 9.91
N PHE A 94 6.64 -6.61 8.67
CA PHE A 94 6.78 -7.93 8.08
C PHE A 94 7.73 -8.81 8.92
N ASP A 95 8.88 -8.26 9.29
CA ASP A 95 9.88 -8.93 10.12
C ASP A 95 9.37 -9.23 11.54
N GLU A 96 8.72 -8.26 12.19
CA GLU A 96 8.17 -8.44 13.55
C GLU A 96 7.07 -9.51 13.60
N TYR A 97 6.26 -9.63 12.55
CA TYR A 97 5.26 -10.69 12.45
C TYR A 97 5.86 -12.05 12.06
N GLY A 98 7.04 -12.08 11.44
CA GLY A 98 7.72 -13.31 11.05
C GLY A 98 6.88 -14.16 10.09
N ILE A 99 6.22 -13.51 9.13
CA ILE A 99 5.23 -14.14 8.24
C ILE A 99 5.95 -15.11 7.27
N MET A 100 5.50 -16.37 7.22
CA MET A 100 6.08 -17.41 6.36
C MET A 100 4.96 -18.19 5.66
N ASP A 101 5.27 -18.78 4.50
CA ASP A 101 4.37 -19.73 3.85
C ASP A 101 4.39 -21.11 4.53
N ASP A 102 3.43 -21.98 4.19
CA ASP A 102 3.32 -23.34 4.76
C ASP A 102 4.54 -24.22 4.48
N ALA A 103 5.29 -23.90 3.43
CA ALA A 103 6.53 -24.60 3.06
C ALA A 103 7.76 -24.05 3.81
N GLY A 104 7.58 -23.06 4.70
CA GLY A 104 8.67 -22.38 5.41
C GLY A 104 9.54 -21.52 4.49
N GLN A 105 9.01 -21.15 3.34
CA GLN A 105 9.60 -20.15 2.46
C GLN A 105 9.04 -18.79 2.83
N ASP A 106 9.87 -17.76 2.70
CA ASP A 106 9.48 -16.37 2.89
C ASP A 106 8.63 -15.87 1.71
N LYS A 107 7.50 -16.54 1.44
CA LYS A 107 6.55 -16.26 0.35
C LYS A 107 5.21 -15.80 0.92
N ALA A 108 5.28 -14.81 1.78
CA ALA A 108 4.14 -14.07 2.28
C ALA A 108 4.06 -12.67 1.65
N ILE A 109 2.90 -12.03 1.75
CA ILE A 109 2.68 -10.65 1.30
C ILE A 109 2.08 -9.83 2.45
N LEU A 110 2.57 -8.62 2.66
CA LEU A 110 1.94 -7.64 3.56
C LEU A 110 1.40 -6.46 2.74
N VAL A 111 0.09 -6.25 2.83
CA VAL A 111 -0.58 -5.05 2.34
C VAL A 111 -0.70 -4.08 3.51
N PHE A 112 0.01 -2.95 3.43
CA PHE A 112 0.13 -1.99 4.51
C PHE A 112 -0.47 -0.63 4.14
N MET A 113 -1.23 -0.04 5.06
CA MET A 113 -1.74 1.33 4.95
C MET A 113 -1.58 2.10 6.26
N SER A 114 -1.07 3.33 6.17
CA SER A 114 -1.17 4.33 7.23
C SER A 114 -2.19 5.39 6.83
N GLU A 115 -3.31 5.46 7.56
CA GLU A 115 -4.46 6.30 7.22
C GLU A 115 -4.12 7.79 7.32
N GLY A 116 -3.68 8.26 8.49
CA GLY A 116 -3.40 9.67 8.75
C GLY A 116 -2.19 10.21 7.98
N ASP A 117 -1.19 9.35 7.69
CA ASP A 117 -0.03 9.70 6.88
C ASP A 117 -0.31 9.62 5.37
N ARG A 118 -1.45 9.06 4.98
CA ARG A 118 -1.84 8.77 3.58
C ARG A 118 -0.73 8.04 2.84
N ARG A 119 -0.33 6.91 3.40
CA ARG A 119 0.73 6.06 2.86
C ARG A 119 0.26 4.64 2.71
N PHE A 120 0.78 3.97 1.69
CA PHE A 120 0.45 2.61 1.35
C PHE A 120 1.71 1.92 0.83
N TRP A 121 1.88 0.64 1.16
CA TRP A 121 2.96 -0.19 0.65
C TRP A 121 2.52 -1.65 0.54
N THR A 122 3.10 -2.37 -0.42
CA THR A 122 2.95 -3.82 -0.50
C THR A 122 4.34 -4.45 -0.38
N GLU A 123 4.59 -5.12 0.74
CA GLU A 123 5.83 -5.84 0.97
C GLU A 123 5.69 -7.28 0.48
N LEU A 124 6.67 -7.75 -0.31
CA LEU A 124 6.78 -9.14 -0.70
C LEU A 124 7.90 -9.79 0.12
N GLY A 125 7.64 -10.98 0.66
CA GLY A 125 8.66 -11.78 1.31
C GLY A 125 9.84 -12.10 0.40
N GLY A 126 11.03 -12.29 0.98
CA GLY A 126 12.29 -12.52 0.27
C GLY A 126 12.30 -13.77 -0.62
N GLY A 127 11.40 -14.72 -0.40
CA GLY A 127 11.17 -15.88 -1.26
C GLY A 127 10.69 -15.53 -2.66
N TYR A 128 10.17 -14.32 -2.89
CA TYR A 128 9.83 -13.80 -4.23
C TYR A 128 11.02 -13.12 -4.94
N ALA A 129 12.17 -12.97 -4.28
CA ALA A 129 13.33 -12.31 -4.86
C ALA A 129 13.75 -12.96 -6.18
N GLY A 130 13.92 -12.14 -7.22
CA GLY A 130 14.29 -12.61 -8.56
C GLY A 130 13.11 -13.05 -9.44
N GLU A 131 11.87 -13.04 -8.95
CA GLU A 131 10.67 -13.30 -9.76
C GLU A 131 10.19 -12.09 -10.58
N ASN A 132 10.89 -10.94 -10.52
CA ASN A 132 10.58 -9.70 -11.24
C ASN A 132 9.13 -9.21 -11.03
N ARG A 133 8.69 -9.16 -9.76
CA ARG A 133 7.31 -8.79 -9.38
C ARG A 133 7.12 -7.29 -9.17
N ASP A 134 8.17 -6.54 -8.92
CA ASP A 134 8.12 -5.13 -8.47
C ASP A 134 7.28 -4.24 -9.40
N ALA A 135 7.49 -4.35 -10.71
CA ALA A 135 6.74 -3.56 -11.69
C ALA A 135 5.26 -3.95 -11.75
N TYR A 136 4.91 -5.21 -11.46
CA TYR A 136 3.53 -5.65 -11.37
C TYR A 136 2.87 -5.10 -10.10
N VAL A 137 3.53 -5.21 -8.95
CA VAL A 137 3.04 -4.67 -7.66
C VAL A 137 2.81 -3.16 -7.77
N GLN A 138 3.77 -2.43 -8.34
CA GLN A 138 3.63 -1.00 -8.59
C GLN A 138 2.46 -0.68 -9.52
N SER A 139 2.24 -1.50 -10.56
CA SER A 139 1.12 -1.33 -11.48
C SER A 139 -0.24 -1.53 -10.79
N VAL A 140 -0.38 -2.55 -9.93
CA VAL A 140 -1.58 -2.77 -9.11
C VAL A 140 -1.83 -1.55 -8.22
N PHE A 141 -0.78 -1.03 -7.58
CA PHE A 141 -0.91 0.17 -6.77
C PHE A 141 -1.38 1.37 -7.60
N ASP A 142 -0.70 1.69 -8.70
CA ASP A 142 -0.98 2.90 -9.46
C ASP A 142 -2.36 2.90 -10.13
N ASN A 143 -2.82 1.75 -10.60
CA ASN A 143 -4.03 1.65 -11.42
C ASN A 143 -5.28 1.26 -10.62
N ASP A 144 -5.12 0.40 -9.61
CA ASP A 144 -6.27 -0.22 -8.93
C ASP A 144 -6.44 0.33 -7.50
N VAL A 145 -5.33 0.48 -6.75
CA VAL A 145 -5.37 0.86 -5.33
C VAL A 145 -5.43 2.37 -5.13
N LYS A 146 -4.48 3.08 -5.73
CA LYS A 146 -4.25 4.52 -5.51
C LYS A 146 -5.46 5.39 -5.81
N PRO A 147 -6.26 5.15 -6.88
CA PRO A 147 -7.47 5.94 -7.10
C PRO A 147 -8.49 5.79 -5.96
N LEU A 148 -8.66 4.59 -5.42
CA LEU A 148 -9.63 4.29 -4.35
C LEU A 148 -9.19 4.91 -3.03
N LEU A 149 -7.93 4.71 -2.63
CA LEU A 149 -7.37 5.35 -1.44
C LEU A 149 -7.29 6.89 -1.57
N GLY A 150 -7.21 7.40 -2.81
CA GLY A 150 -7.28 8.83 -3.11
C GLY A 150 -8.63 9.45 -2.75
N ASP A 151 -9.71 8.67 -2.87
CA ASP A 151 -11.09 9.06 -2.59
C ASP A 151 -11.57 8.61 -1.20
N ASP A 152 -10.65 8.24 -0.32
CA ASP A 152 -10.90 7.73 1.05
C ASP A 152 -11.77 6.44 1.08
N LEU A 153 -11.77 5.68 -0.02
CA LEU A 153 -12.42 4.37 -0.14
C LEU A 153 -11.46 3.28 0.39
N TRP A 154 -11.31 3.24 1.72
CA TRP A 154 -10.31 2.42 2.40
C TRP A 154 -10.50 0.92 2.17
N TYR A 155 -11.72 0.43 2.39
CA TYR A 155 -12.04 -0.98 2.19
C TYR A 155 -11.82 -1.39 0.73
N GLU A 156 -12.31 -0.60 -0.23
CA GLU A 156 -12.18 -0.90 -1.65
C GLU A 156 -10.71 -0.91 -2.09
N GLY A 157 -9.91 0.04 -1.61
CA GLY A 157 -8.48 0.10 -1.91
C GLY A 157 -7.70 -1.08 -1.34
N LEU A 158 -7.99 -1.49 -0.10
CA LEU A 158 -7.37 -2.66 0.52
C LEU A 158 -7.80 -3.97 -0.17
N LEU A 159 -9.08 -4.10 -0.51
CA LEU A 159 -9.60 -5.24 -1.27
C LEU A 159 -8.99 -5.31 -2.68
N ALA A 160 -8.83 -4.16 -3.36
CA ALA A 160 -8.16 -4.09 -4.65
C ALA A 160 -6.69 -4.52 -4.56
N ALA A 161 -5.98 -4.14 -3.48
CA ALA A 161 -4.62 -4.58 -3.24
C ALA A 161 -4.54 -6.10 -3.04
N VAL A 162 -5.40 -6.68 -2.20
CA VAL A 162 -5.44 -8.13 -1.95
C VAL A 162 -5.74 -8.91 -3.22
N ASN A 163 -6.78 -8.53 -3.97
CA ASN A 163 -7.15 -9.18 -5.24
C ASN A 163 -6.05 -9.01 -6.30
N GLY A 164 -5.40 -7.84 -6.36
CA GLY A 164 -4.29 -7.61 -7.26
C GLY A 164 -3.07 -8.47 -6.95
N MET A 165 -2.93 -9.00 -5.73
CA MET A 165 -1.83 -9.89 -5.36
C MET A 165 -2.14 -11.37 -5.56
N GLU A 166 -3.40 -11.74 -5.84
CA GLU A 166 -3.82 -13.13 -6.10
C GLU A 166 -2.91 -13.85 -7.14
N PRO A 167 -2.55 -13.26 -8.30
CA PRO A 167 -1.68 -13.94 -9.26
C PRO A 167 -0.25 -14.19 -8.73
N VAL A 168 0.25 -13.34 -7.83
CA VAL A 168 1.56 -13.54 -7.18
C VAL A 168 1.48 -14.72 -6.22
N LEU A 169 0.43 -14.79 -5.40
CA LEU A 169 0.20 -15.91 -4.47
C LEU A 169 0.00 -17.23 -5.22
N LYS A 170 -0.71 -17.23 -6.35
CA LYS A 170 -0.87 -18.43 -7.21
C LYS A 170 0.39 -18.82 -7.98
N GLY A 171 1.44 -17.99 -7.95
CA GLY A 171 2.68 -18.22 -8.68
C GLY A 171 2.53 -18.08 -10.18
N GLU A 172 1.50 -17.37 -10.66
CA GLU A 172 1.29 -17.14 -12.07
C GLU A 172 2.38 -16.21 -12.61
N GLY A 173 2.87 -16.47 -13.83
CA GLY A 173 3.87 -15.63 -14.47
C GLY A 173 3.24 -14.31 -14.96
N PHE A 174 3.82 -13.17 -14.60
CA PHE A 174 3.36 -11.89 -15.15
C PHE A 174 3.75 -11.78 -16.63
N ASN A 175 2.76 -11.72 -17.52
CA ASN A 175 2.99 -11.52 -18.95
C ASN A 175 2.99 -10.02 -19.28
N TRP A 176 4.19 -9.44 -19.28
CA TRP A 176 4.41 -8.02 -19.62
C TRP A 176 3.76 -7.63 -20.95
N ILE A 177 3.78 -8.52 -21.95
CA ILE A 177 3.23 -8.24 -23.28
C ILE A 177 1.71 -8.14 -23.20
N SER A 178 1.05 -9.07 -22.53
CA SER A 178 -0.41 -9.08 -22.37
C SER A 178 -0.92 -7.81 -21.69
N TRP A 179 -0.30 -7.43 -20.58
CA TRP A 179 -0.62 -6.21 -19.84
C TRP A 179 -0.41 -4.93 -20.67
N MET A 180 0.70 -4.85 -21.41
CA MET A 180 1.00 -3.69 -22.26
C MET A 180 -0.07 -3.49 -23.35
N TRP A 181 -0.55 -4.59 -23.95
CA TRP A 181 -1.63 -4.53 -24.93
C TRP A 181 -2.98 -4.15 -24.30
N MET A 182 -3.28 -4.62 -23.09
CA MET A 182 -4.50 -4.24 -22.36
C MET A 182 -4.57 -2.75 -22.05
N GLY A 183 -3.44 -2.10 -21.70
CA GLY A 183 -3.38 -0.65 -21.48
C GLY A 183 -3.31 0.17 -22.77
N ALA A 184 -2.57 -0.30 -23.78
CA ALA A 184 -2.38 0.46 -25.04
C ALA A 184 -3.62 0.48 -25.93
N LEU A 185 -4.43 -0.59 -25.94
CA LEU A 185 -5.64 -0.68 -26.78
C LEU A 185 -6.72 0.37 -26.46
N PRO A 186 -7.12 0.62 -25.20
CA PRO A 186 -8.07 1.68 -24.89
C PRO A 186 -7.52 3.08 -25.25
N ILE A 187 -6.22 3.33 -25.05
CA ILE A 187 -5.57 4.60 -25.43
C ILE A 187 -5.61 4.79 -26.96
N LEU A 188 -5.25 3.77 -27.73
CA LEU A 188 -5.32 3.79 -29.19
C LEU A 188 -6.77 3.98 -29.68
N LEU A 189 -7.73 3.35 -29.02
CA LEU A 189 -9.15 3.47 -29.35
C LEU A 189 -9.66 4.91 -29.11
N VAL A 190 -9.29 5.55 -28.00
CA VAL A 190 -9.60 6.96 -27.72
C VAL A 190 -8.96 7.89 -28.77
N LEU A 191 -7.71 7.64 -29.15
CA LEU A 191 -7.03 8.43 -30.20
C LEU A 191 -7.72 8.28 -31.57
N VAL A 192 -8.12 7.06 -31.95
CA VAL A 192 -8.83 6.79 -33.21
C VAL A 192 -10.20 7.47 -33.23
N LEU A 193 -10.99 7.37 -32.14
CA LEU A 193 -12.29 8.04 -32.01
C LEU A 193 -12.16 9.58 -32.00
N GLY A 194 -11.13 10.11 -31.35
CA GLY A 194 -10.80 11.54 -31.35
C GLY A 194 -10.49 12.07 -32.77
N VAL A 195 -9.71 11.31 -33.55
CA VAL A 195 -9.43 11.66 -34.96
C VAL A 195 -10.70 11.57 -35.82
N PHE A 196 -11.58 10.60 -35.58
CA PHE A 196 -12.81 10.43 -36.34
C PHE A 196 -13.81 11.57 -36.10
N THR A 197 -14.02 11.96 -34.85
CA THR A 197 -14.89 13.09 -34.49
C THR A 197 -14.34 14.43 -35.01
N PHE A 198 -13.01 14.59 -34.99
CA PHE A 198 -12.34 15.75 -35.58
C PHE A 198 -12.53 15.82 -37.11
N ARG A 199 -12.44 14.68 -37.81
CA ARG A 199 -12.71 14.61 -39.26
C ARG A 199 -14.18 14.85 -39.61
N ALA A 200 -15.11 14.35 -38.80
CA ALA A 200 -16.54 14.58 -38.99
C ALA A 200 -16.91 16.07 -38.87
N LYS A 201 -16.28 16.81 -37.95
CA LYS A 201 -16.49 18.27 -37.82
C LYS A 201 -16.00 19.08 -39.04
N ARG A 202 -14.99 18.61 -39.78
CA ARG A 202 -14.53 19.26 -41.02
C ARG A 202 -15.45 19.03 -42.23
N ALA A 203 -16.36 18.06 -42.16
CA ALA A 203 -17.29 17.76 -43.25
C ALA A 203 -18.55 18.66 -43.25
N HIS A 204 -18.72 19.53 -42.24
CA HIS A 204 -19.80 20.49 -42.21
C HIS A 204 -19.37 21.77 -42.94
N THR A 205 -19.63 21.84 -44.25
CA THR A 205 -19.53 23.09 -44.99
C THR A 205 -20.61 24.05 -44.51
N PRO A 206 -20.27 25.25 -43.98
CA PRO A 206 -21.29 26.19 -43.53
C PRO A 206 -22.11 26.65 -44.74
N ASN A 207 -23.42 26.47 -44.67
CA ASN A 207 -24.35 26.97 -45.67
C ASN A 207 -24.52 28.48 -45.45
N LEU A 208 -23.60 29.27 -46.00
CA LEU A 208 -23.69 30.73 -46.01
C LEU A 208 -24.79 31.12 -47.00
N LYS A 209 -26.04 31.23 -46.52
CA LYS A 209 -27.05 31.99 -47.24
C LYS A 209 -26.63 33.46 -47.23
N ALA A 210 -26.27 33.97 -48.41
CA ALA A 210 -26.23 35.40 -48.65
C ALA A 210 -27.63 35.97 -48.40
N TRP A 211 -27.70 37.01 -47.57
CA TRP A 211 -28.81 37.93 -47.47
C TRP A 211 -28.21 39.32 -47.66
N GLU A 212 -28.94 40.11 -48.44
CA GLU A 212 -28.56 41.32 -49.20
C GLU A 212 -27.57 42.29 -48.53
#